data_AF-A0A3B3V797-F1
#
_entry.id   AF-A0A3B3V797-F1
#
_cell.length_a   1.000
_cell.length_b   1.000
_cell.length_c   1.000
_cell.angle_alpha   90.00
_cell.angle_beta   90.00
_cell.angle_gamma   90.00
#
_symmetry.space_group_name_H-M   'P 1'
#
loop_
_entity.id
_entity.type
_entity.pdbx_description
1 polymer ?
#
loop_
_entity_poly.entity_id
_entity_poly.type
_entity_poly.pdbx_seq_one_letter_code
_entity_poly.pdbx_strand_id
1 'polypeptide(L)'
;MADLGKKYCVNCLADVTNLRLRCTDCPDIELCPECFSAGAEIGNHRRWHGYQQVDGGLFSLWGPEAEGGWTSREEQSLLDAIEQYGFGNWEDMAAHVGPSRTPQEVMEHYVTMYIHGNLGKACIPDSIPNRVTDHTCPSGGPLSPSLTTPLPPLDISLAEQQQLGYMPLRDDYEIEYDQDAEKLISGLSVNYDDEDVEIELKRAHVDMYVRKLRERQRRKNIARDYNLVPGFLGRDKKDKEKEKPGGLQVLGGSVPTGGSGACSAAVGPASTTTTGSVPIPSTPKRKITKEEKEQRVRLRALCQFMAHREFEEFFENMHKERVLRAKVRELQRYRRNGITRLEESAEYEAARHKREKRKENKNVVASKRGGSGGAGLGSGLGLGGGGAGGGGGVTVGLGVGGGIKEESKDGEFAAIENLTGFELLSDREKVLCNSLNLSPTRYLTVKTIIIKDHLQKRQGIPAKSRLPGYLDKVLKKRILTFLTESGWISRDAS
;
A
#
# COMPACT_ATOMS: atom_id res chain seq x y z
N MET A 1 37.22 19.73 0.53
CA MET A 1 38.65 19.27 0.49
C MET A 1 39.23 19.36 1.92
N ALA A 2 40.28 18.61 2.28
CA ALA A 2 40.68 18.42 3.69
C ALA A 2 40.80 19.71 4.53
N ASP A 3 40.25 19.68 5.75
CA ASP A 3 40.46 20.71 6.76
C ASP A 3 41.96 20.94 6.95
N LEU A 4 42.41 22.15 6.61
CA LEU A 4 43.80 22.57 6.74
C LEU A 4 44.09 22.82 8.22
N GLY A 5 44.26 21.72 8.96
CA GLY A 5 44.74 21.72 10.33
C GLY A 5 46.00 22.58 10.46
N LYS A 6 46.09 23.27 11.61
CA LYS A 6 46.97 24.43 11.82
C LYS A 6 48.36 24.24 11.21
N LYS A 7 48.76 25.18 10.36
CA LYS A 7 50.07 25.22 9.72
C LYS A 7 50.98 26.15 10.49
N TYR A 8 52.25 25.76 10.61
CA TYR A 8 53.24 26.49 11.39
C TYR A 8 54.47 26.79 10.54
N CYS A 9 55.02 28.00 10.69
CA CYS A 9 56.26 28.39 10.04
C CYS A 9 57.40 27.47 10.49
N VAL A 10 58.08 26.82 9.54
CA VAL A 10 59.17 25.87 9.87
C VAL A 10 60.34 26.56 10.60
N ASN A 11 60.51 27.88 10.43
CA ASN A 11 61.58 28.64 11.07
C ASN A 11 61.26 29.07 12.51
N CYS A 12 60.11 29.73 12.73
CA CYS A 12 59.77 30.40 13.98
C CYS A 12 58.59 29.78 14.74
N LEU A 13 57.97 28.73 14.20
CA LEU A 13 56.81 28.02 14.74
C LEU A 13 55.54 28.90 14.93
N ALA A 14 55.51 30.11 14.36
CA ALA A 14 54.30 30.93 14.31
C ALA A 14 53.20 30.26 13.48
N ASP A 15 51.93 30.49 13.82
CA ASP A 15 50.78 30.01 13.03
C ASP A 15 50.72 30.76 11.68
N VAL A 16 50.70 29.99 10.59
CA VAL A 16 50.69 30.47 9.20
C VAL A 16 49.54 29.86 8.40
N THR A 17 48.49 29.39 9.09
CA THR A 17 47.32 28.76 8.48
C THR A 17 46.65 29.69 7.44
N ASN A 18 46.62 30.99 7.73
CA ASN A 18 45.93 32.00 6.93
C ASN A 18 46.76 32.55 5.75
N LEU A 19 48.09 32.63 5.89
CA LEU A 19 48.98 33.09 4.84
C LEU A 19 50.38 32.50 5.05
N ARG A 20 50.87 31.76 4.06
CA ARG A 20 52.21 31.17 4.07
C ARG A 20 52.85 31.14 2.70
N LEU A 21 54.17 31.09 2.70
CA LEU A 21 54.99 30.98 1.50
C LEU A 21 55.61 29.59 1.48
N ARG A 22 55.09 28.74 0.60
CA ARG A 22 55.53 27.36 0.41
C ARG A 22 56.68 27.35 -0.60
N CYS A 23 57.81 26.75 -0.25
CA CYS A 23 58.89 26.49 -1.19
C CYS A 23 58.41 25.52 -2.29
N THR A 24 58.64 25.80 -3.57
CA THR A 24 58.36 24.85 -4.66
C THR A 24 59.42 23.75 -4.77
N ASP A 25 60.63 24.05 -4.29
CA ASP A 25 61.82 23.21 -4.53
C ASP A 25 62.18 22.33 -3.33
N CYS A 26 61.51 22.50 -2.19
CA CYS A 26 61.75 21.76 -0.95
C CYS A 26 60.42 21.22 -0.41
N PRO A 27 60.32 19.91 -0.11
CA PRO A 27 59.13 19.37 0.55
C PRO A 27 58.98 20.01 1.94
N ASP A 28 57.73 20.24 2.34
CA ASP A 28 57.31 20.66 3.68
C ASP A 28 57.91 21.96 4.24
N ILE A 29 58.59 22.77 3.41
CA ILE A 29 59.03 24.12 3.80
C ILE A 29 57.91 25.13 3.54
N GLU A 30 57.22 25.51 4.62
CA GLU A 30 56.26 26.61 4.67
C GLU A 30 56.77 27.71 5.63
N LEU A 31 56.93 28.94 5.13
CA LEU A 31 57.43 30.09 5.90
C LEU A 31 56.34 31.13 6.14
N CYS A 32 56.39 31.83 7.28
CA CYS A 32 55.63 33.06 7.48
C CYS A 32 56.23 34.22 6.63
N PRO A 33 55.44 35.27 6.33
CA PRO A 33 55.91 36.44 5.58
C PRO A 33 57.17 37.10 6.17
N GLU A 34 57.31 37.11 7.51
CA GLU A 34 58.45 37.69 8.22
C GLU A 34 59.72 36.85 8.03
N CYS A 35 59.64 35.53 8.12
CA CYS A 35 60.79 34.65 7.92
C CYS A 35 61.21 34.57 6.45
N PHE A 36 60.25 34.64 5.53
CA PHE A 36 60.53 34.75 4.10
C PHE A 36 61.23 36.07 3.76
N SER A 37 60.70 37.21 4.23
CA SER A 37 61.29 38.54 3.96
C SER A 37 62.64 38.74 4.66
N ALA A 38 62.86 38.10 5.81
CA ALA A 38 64.18 38.00 6.45
C ALA A 38 65.17 37.07 5.71
N GLY A 39 64.73 36.32 4.70
CA GLY A 39 65.57 35.40 3.93
C GLY A 39 66.01 34.16 4.70
N ALA A 40 65.15 33.59 5.54
CA ALA A 40 65.47 32.43 6.37
C ALA A 40 65.86 31.19 5.54
N GLU A 41 66.98 30.56 5.88
CA GLU A 41 67.49 29.34 5.24
C GLU A 41 67.59 28.21 6.27
N ILE A 42 67.08 27.01 5.94
CA ILE A 42 66.93 25.89 6.88
C ILE A 42 67.41 24.60 6.21
N GLY A 43 68.47 23.99 6.73
CA GLY A 43 69.03 22.75 6.16
C GLY A 43 69.45 22.90 4.70
N ASN A 44 68.70 22.26 3.78
CA ASN A 44 68.92 22.36 2.34
C ASN A 44 68.08 23.47 1.65
N HIS A 45 67.15 24.11 2.37
CA HIS A 45 66.38 25.24 1.85
C HIS A 45 67.26 26.49 1.68
N ARG A 46 67.05 27.25 0.61
CA ARG A 46 67.76 28.50 0.32
C ARG A 46 66.78 29.59 -0.11
N ARG A 47 67.10 30.85 0.22
CA ARG A 47 66.19 31.99 0.00
C ARG A 47 65.92 32.32 -1.49
N TRP A 48 66.64 31.68 -2.39
CA TRP A 48 66.54 31.86 -3.85
C TRP A 48 65.80 30.71 -4.56
N HIS A 49 65.21 29.77 -3.80
CA HIS A 49 64.29 28.78 -4.35
C HIS A 49 63.01 29.44 -4.88
N GLY A 50 62.24 28.70 -5.69
CA GLY A 50 60.89 29.12 -6.03
C GLY A 50 59.94 29.05 -4.84
N TYR A 51 58.93 29.92 -4.81
CA TYR A 51 57.91 29.95 -3.77
C TYR A 51 56.51 30.15 -4.36
N GLN A 52 55.53 29.53 -3.73
CA GLN A 52 54.10 29.72 -3.95
C GLN A 52 53.49 30.39 -2.73
N GLN A 53 52.78 31.50 -2.93
CA GLN A 53 51.91 32.07 -1.90
C GLN A 53 50.67 31.18 -1.74
N VAL A 54 50.37 30.80 -0.50
CA VAL A 54 49.19 30.01 -0.15
C VAL A 54 48.36 30.79 0.86
N ASP A 55 47.17 31.19 0.42
CA ASP A 55 46.14 31.88 1.21
C ASP A 55 45.22 30.87 1.92
N GLY A 56 44.69 31.24 3.07
CA GLY A 56 43.71 30.46 3.85
C GLY A 56 42.26 30.62 3.40
N GLY A 57 42.00 31.38 2.33
CA GLY A 57 40.67 31.63 1.77
C GLY A 57 39.90 32.77 2.45
N LEU A 58 40.60 33.75 3.04
CA LEU A 58 39.99 34.85 3.82
C LEU A 58 39.47 36.02 2.98
N PHE A 59 39.71 36.03 1.67
CA PHE A 59 39.19 37.04 0.75
C PHE A 59 37.74 36.75 0.34
N SER A 60 36.96 37.78 -0.01
CA SER A 60 35.61 37.62 -0.58
C SER A 60 35.66 37.34 -2.08
N LEU A 61 34.89 36.36 -2.55
CA LEU A 61 34.74 36.04 -3.98
C LEU A 61 33.93 37.08 -4.75
N TRP A 62 32.95 37.71 -4.07
CA TRP A 62 32.00 38.64 -4.68
C TRP A 62 32.41 40.11 -4.53
N GLY A 63 33.58 40.36 -3.98
CA GLY A 63 34.14 41.69 -3.73
C GLY A 63 33.90 42.21 -2.30
N PRO A 64 34.55 43.31 -1.91
CA PRO A 64 34.49 43.86 -0.56
C PRO A 64 33.15 44.56 -0.23
N GLU A 65 32.34 44.87 -1.25
CA GLU A 65 31.02 45.50 -1.11
C GLU A 65 29.86 44.49 -1.07
N ALA A 66 30.15 43.19 -1.27
CA ALA A 66 29.14 42.14 -1.20
C ALA A 66 28.67 41.93 0.24
N GLU A 67 27.35 41.83 0.43
CA GLU A 67 26.73 41.74 1.75
C GLU A 67 27.19 40.52 2.55
N GLY A 68 27.22 40.65 3.88
CA GLY A 68 27.55 39.57 4.80
C GLY A 68 29.05 39.20 4.91
N GLY A 69 29.94 39.74 4.07
CA GLY A 69 31.39 39.55 4.22
C GLY A 69 31.83 38.08 4.12
N TRP A 70 31.21 37.31 3.24
CA TRP A 70 31.51 35.90 3.02
C TRP A 70 32.93 35.67 2.50
N THR A 71 33.68 34.82 3.18
CA THR A 71 35.05 34.45 2.79
C THR A 71 35.03 33.29 1.80
N SER A 72 36.00 33.23 0.89
CA SER A 72 36.14 32.12 -0.08
C SER A 72 36.22 30.74 0.59
N ARG A 73 36.66 30.67 1.85
CA ARG A 73 36.62 29.45 2.65
C ARG A 73 35.20 29.08 3.12
N GLU A 74 34.42 30.05 3.59
CA GLU A 74 33.00 29.83 3.93
C GLU A 74 32.19 29.44 2.68
N GLU A 75 32.47 30.07 1.54
CA GLU A 75 31.83 29.75 0.25
C GLU A 75 32.14 28.32 -0.22
N GLN A 76 33.40 27.88 -0.08
CA GLN A 76 33.74 26.49 -0.36
C GLN A 76 33.08 25.53 0.64
N SER A 77 33.06 25.86 1.93
CA SER A 77 32.40 25.04 2.96
C SER A 77 30.89 24.93 2.72
N LEU A 78 30.26 25.99 2.22
CA LEU A 78 28.85 26.01 1.82
C LEU A 78 28.56 25.08 0.64
N LEU A 79 29.47 25.03 -0.34
CA LEU A 79 29.35 24.15 -1.50
C LEU A 79 29.62 22.67 -1.16
N ASP A 80 30.61 22.39 -0.30
CA ASP A 80 30.83 21.03 0.24
C ASP A 80 29.60 20.61 1.10
N ALA A 81 28.99 21.53 1.86
CA ALA A 81 27.82 21.26 2.71
C ALA A 81 26.50 21.03 1.92
N ILE A 82 26.20 21.82 0.88
CA ILE A 82 24.99 21.60 0.06
C ILE A 82 25.06 20.26 -0.68
N GLU A 83 26.26 19.81 -1.09
CA GLU A 83 26.49 18.49 -1.67
C GLU A 83 26.28 17.38 -0.63
N GLN A 84 26.76 17.56 0.61
CA GLN A 84 26.68 16.55 1.66
C GLN A 84 25.29 16.39 2.31
N TYR A 85 24.59 17.49 2.60
CA TYR A 85 23.33 17.48 3.37
C TYR A 85 22.07 17.73 2.51
N GLY A 86 22.25 18.24 1.29
CA GLY A 86 21.16 18.55 0.37
C GLY A 86 20.43 19.87 0.68
N PHE A 87 19.76 20.40 -0.34
CA PHE A 87 19.03 21.66 -0.26
C PHE A 87 17.86 21.60 0.73
N GLY A 88 17.81 22.56 1.65
CA GLY A 88 16.76 22.69 2.66
C GLY A 88 17.19 22.29 4.08
N ASN A 89 18.30 21.55 4.25
CA ASN A 89 18.82 21.19 5.58
C ASN A 89 19.76 22.27 6.13
N TRP A 90 19.23 23.48 6.32
CA TRP A 90 20.03 24.66 6.64
C TRP A 90 20.71 24.63 8.02
N GLU A 91 20.17 23.85 8.96
CA GLU A 91 20.75 23.64 10.31
C GLU A 91 22.11 22.91 10.21
N ASP A 92 22.12 21.72 9.60
CA ASP A 92 23.36 20.95 9.43
C ASP A 92 24.36 21.66 8.50
N MET A 93 23.85 22.35 7.47
CA MET A 93 24.69 23.16 6.58
C MET A 93 25.37 24.31 7.32
N ALA A 94 24.68 25.06 8.19
CA ALA A 94 25.29 26.13 8.96
C ALA A 94 26.33 25.60 9.95
N ALA A 95 26.05 24.48 10.60
CA ALA A 95 27.02 23.79 11.47
C ALA A 95 28.30 23.38 10.71
N HIS A 96 28.19 23.04 9.43
CA HIS A 96 29.33 22.69 8.57
C HIS A 96 30.09 23.93 8.05
N VAL A 97 29.38 24.99 7.64
CA VAL A 97 30.00 26.25 7.19
C VAL A 97 30.83 26.88 8.31
N GLY A 98 30.28 26.91 9.53
CA GLY A 98 30.99 27.30 10.74
C GLY A 98 30.12 28.14 11.70
N PRO A 99 30.56 28.30 12.96
CA PRO A 99 29.79 28.98 14.00
C PRO A 99 29.63 30.50 13.79
N SER A 100 30.22 31.06 12.73
CA SER A 100 30.07 32.47 12.32
C SER A 100 28.76 32.74 11.59
N ARG A 101 28.01 31.71 11.15
CA ARG A 101 26.81 31.85 10.30
C ARG A 101 25.60 31.15 10.91
N THR A 102 24.45 31.80 10.80
CA THR A 102 23.16 31.19 11.15
C THR A 102 22.55 30.42 9.96
N PRO A 103 21.66 29.45 10.20
CA PRO A 103 20.91 28.76 9.14
C PRO A 103 20.18 29.70 8.18
N GLN A 104 19.66 30.82 8.69
CA GLN A 104 18.96 31.83 7.90
C GLN A 104 19.92 32.56 6.95
N GLU A 105 21.06 33.03 7.44
CA GLU A 105 22.08 33.70 6.60
C GLU A 105 22.65 32.76 5.53
N VAL A 106 22.87 31.49 5.89
CA VAL A 106 23.33 30.44 4.96
C VAL A 106 22.33 30.23 3.83
N MET A 107 21.03 30.10 4.17
CA MET A 107 19.95 29.96 3.20
C MET A 107 19.85 31.20 2.29
N GLU A 108 19.77 32.39 2.88
CA GLU A 108 19.59 33.65 2.15
C GLU A 108 20.76 33.93 1.20
N HIS A 109 21.99 33.69 1.65
CA HIS A 109 23.19 33.82 0.81
C HIS A 109 23.20 32.81 -0.33
N TYR A 110 22.96 31.53 -0.06
CA TYR A 110 22.93 30.50 -1.11
C TYR A 110 21.85 30.79 -2.17
N VAL A 111 20.64 31.14 -1.73
CA VAL A 111 19.53 31.48 -2.63
C VAL A 111 19.84 32.74 -3.44
N THR A 112 20.39 33.79 -2.82
CA THR A 112 20.66 35.06 -3.51
C THR A 112 21.82 34.95 -4.49
N MET A 113 22.94 34.34 -4.09
CA MET A 113 24.18 34.35 -4.86
C MET A 113 24.29 33.19 -5.86
N TYR A 114 23.79 32.01 -5.52
CA TYR A 114 23.88 30.82 -6.36
C TYR A 114 22.60 30.56 -7.16
N ILE A 115 21.41 30.63 -6.54
CA ILE A 115 20.14 30.32 -7.23
C ILE A 115 19.59 31.49 -8.04
N HIS A 116 19.62 32.72 -7.51
CA HIS A 116 19.14 33.93 -8.19
C HIS A 116 20.26 34.82 -8.76
N GLY A 117 21.50 34.53 -8.41
CA GLY A 117 22.69 35.18 -8.94
C GLY A 117 23.04 34.71 -10.35
N ASN A 118 24.25 35.06 -10.79
CA ASN A 118 24.68 34.84 -12.18
C ASN A 118 24.82 33.35 -12.52
N LEU A 119 25.18 32.51 -11.55
CA LEU A 119 25.34 31.07 -11.75
C LEU A 119 23.98 30.40 -12.03
N GLY A 120 22.99 30.62 -11.16
CA GLY A 120 21.63 30.12 -11.33
C GLY A 120 20.98 30.58 -12.62
N LYS A 121 21.14 31.86 -12.99
CA LYS A 121 20.66 32.39 -14.29
C LYS A 121 21.30 31.73 -15.52
N ALA A 122 22.52 31.20 -15.40
CA ALA A 122 23.21 30.51 -16.49
C ALA A 122 22.94 29.00 -16.51
N CYS A 123 22.67 28.39 -15.35
CA CYS A 123 22.55 26.94 -15.19
C CYS A 123 21.10 26.44 -15.06
N ILE A 124 20.17 27.28 -14.60
CA ILE A 124 18.75 26.93 -14.40
C ILE A 124 17.95 27.49 -15.59
N PRO A 125 17.28 26.64 -16.40
CA PRO A 125 16.50 27.11 -17.53
C PRO A 125 15.21 27.83 -17.08
N ASP A 126 14.88 28.95 -17.75
CA ASP A 126 13.67 29.75 -17.50
C ASP A 126 12.38 28.91 -17.47
N SER A 127 12.32 27.89 -18.32
CA SER A 127 11.29 26.84 -18.27
C SER A 127 11.86 25.56 -17.67
N ILE A 128 11.63 25.34 -16.37
CA ILE A 128 11.89 24.04 -15.73
C ILE A 128 10.95 23.01 -16.36
N PRO A 129 11.43 22.03 -17.16
CA PRO A 129 10.59 21.23 -18.03
C PRO A 129 9.69 20.24 -17.26
N ASN A 130 10.09 19.90 -16.03
CA ASN A 130 9.26 19.21 -15.05
C ASN A 130 8.95 20.16 -13.90
N ARG A 131 7.97 21.06 -14.09
CA ARG A 131 7.36 21.73 -12.94
C ARG A 131 6.72 20.62 -12.09
N VAL A 132 7.33 20.30 -10.94
CA VAL A 132 6.81 19.28 -10.02
C VAL A 132 5.36 19.63 -9.76
N THR A 133 4.46 18.82 -10.33
CA THR A 133 3.04 19.08 -10.19
C THR A 133 2.69 18.61 -8.79
N ASP A 134 2.27 19.55 -7.96
CA ASP A 134 1.79 19.26 -6.61
C ASP A 134 0.51 18.44 -6.70
N HIS A 135 0.67 17.12 -6.84
CA HIS A 135 -0.41 16.14 -6.83
C HIS A 135 -1.03 15.98 -5.42
N THR A 136 -0.41 16.57 -4.39
CA THR A 136 -0.94 16.65 -3.02
C THR A 136 -2.15 17.59 -2.95
N CYS A 137 -2.27 18.55 -3.88
CA CYS A 137 -3.34 19.54 -3.94
C CYS A 137 -3.84 19.79 -5.38
N PRO A 138 -4.82 19.00 -5.89
CA PRO A 138 -5.54 19.39 -7.10
C PRO A 138 -6.40 20.63 -6.80
N SER A 139 -5.90 21.81 -7.19
CA SER A 139 -6.66 23.07 -7.32
C SER A 139 -7.66 23.35 -6.16
N GLY A 140 -7.13 23.51 -4.94
CA GLY A 140 -7.93 23.82 -3.74
C GLY A 140 -8.50 22.62 -2.98
N GLY A 141 -8.16 21.39 -3.37
CA GLY A 141 -8.38 20.19 -2.54
C GLY A 141 -7.50 20.17 -1.28
N PRO A 142 -7.85 19.36 -0.26
CA PRO A 142 -7.05 19.22 0.96
C PRO A 142 -5.71 18.52 0.70
N LEU A 143 -4.71 18.85 1.54
CA LEU A 143 -3.34 18.35 1.49
C LEU A 143 -3.22 16.84 1.79
N SER A 144 -3.49 15.98 0.80
CA SER A 144 -2.97 14.59 0.66
C SER A 144 -3.80 13.80 -0.37
N PRO A 145 -3.20 13.02 -1.29
CA PRO A 145 -3.94 12.11 -2.17
C PRO A 145 -4.64 10.95 -1.43
N SER A 146 -4.24 10.67 -0.18
CA SER A 146 -4.95 9.74 0.71
C SER A 146 -6.26 10.34 1.24
N LEU A 147 -6.37 11.67 1.24
CA LEU A 147 -7.60 12.40 1.57
C LEU A 147 -8.47 12.56 0.33
N THR A 148 -9.07 11.46 -0.14
CA THR A 148 -10.35 11.58 -0.85
C THR A 148 -11.30 12.41 0.01
N THR A 149 -12.00 13.38 -0.61
CA THR A 149 -12.94 14.35 0.00
C THR A 149 -13.35 14.00 1.43
N PRO A 150 -12.98 14.82 2.46
CA PRO A 150 -13.14 14.47 3.87
C PRO A 150 -14.52 13.88 4.15
N LEU A 151 -14.54 12.56 4.37
CA LEU A 151 -15.78 11.84 4.59
C LEU A 151 -16.33 12.26 5.95
N PRO A 152 -17.67 12.43 6.09
CA PRO A 152 -18.26 12.90 7.33
C PRO A 152 -17.79 12.00 8.49
N PRO A 153 -17.23 12.58 9.57
CA PRO A 153 -16.58 11.79 10.62
C PRO A 153 -17.58 10.83 11.25
N LEU A 154 -17.12 9.60 11.51
CA LEU A 154 -17.91 8.59 12.20
C LEU A 154 -18.29 9.07 13.60
N ASP A 155 -19.58 9.00 13.94
CA ASP A 155 -20.11 9.35 15.25
C ASP A 155 -19.78 8.26 16.29
N ILE A 156 -18.58 8.37 16.84
CA ILE A 156 -18.01 7.50 17.88
C ILE A 156 -17.59 8.33 19.09
N SER A 157 -17.83 7.77 20.27
CA SER A 157 -17.36 8.34 21.54
C SER A 157 -15.85 8.18 21.69
N LEU A 158 -15.25 8.98 22.57
CA LEU A 158 -13.79 8.93 22.84
C LEU A 158 -13.31 7.53 23.26
N ALA A 159 -14.13 6.78 24.00
CA ALA A 159 -13.81 5.40 24.40
C ALA A 159 -13.86 4.42 23.21
N GLU A 160 -14.81 4.59 22.28
CA GLU A 160 -14.89 3.78 21.06
C GLU A 160 -13.75 4.14 20.08
N GLN A 161 -13.34 5.42 20.03
CA GLN A 161 -12.14 5.87 19.31
C GLN A 161 -10.88 5.17 19.85
N GLN A 162 -10.66 5.16 21.16
CA GLN A 162 -9.53 4.46 21.79
C GLN A 162 -9.59 2.94 21.56
N GLN A 163 -10.77 2.33 21.61
CA GLN A 163 -10.94 0.89 21.35
C GLN A 163 -10.63 0.51 19.88
N LEU A 164 -10.91 1.41 18.94
CA LEU A 164 -10.62 1.20 17.51
C LEU A 164 -9.21 1.64 17.11
N GLY A 165 -8.53 2.45 17.94
CA GLY A 165 -7.34 3.18 17.54
C GLY A 165 -7.59 4.05 16.30
N TYR A 166 -8.77 4.65 16.16
CA TYR A 166 -9.19 5.34 14.93
C TYR A 166 -9.47 6.83 15.17
N MET A 167 -8.89 7.70 14.35
CA MET A 167 -8.94 9.16 14.45
C MET A 167 -9.97 9.73 13.44
N PRO A 168 -11.22 10.06 13.84
CA PRO A 168 -12.30 10.33 12.89
C PRO A 168 -12.09 11.57 12.01
N LEU A 169 -11.36 12.57 12.51
CA LEU A 169 -11.03 13.79 11.77
C LEU A 169 -9.86 13.63 10.79
N ARG A 170 -9.13 12.50 10.84
CA ARG A 170 -8.03 12.15 9.94
C ARG A 170 -8.37 11.03 8.95
N ASP A 171 -9.47 10.30 9.16
CA ASP A 171 -9.77 9.02 8.48
C ASP A 171 -8.63 8.00 8.57
N ASP A 172 -8.03 7.88 9.77
CA ASP A 172 -6.73 7.24 9.97
C ASP A 172 -6.65 6.41 11.24
N TYR A 173 -5.97 5.28 11.20
CA TYR A 173 -5.73 4.43 12.37
C TYR A 173 -4.36 4.73 13.02
N GLU A 174 -4.26 4.53 14.33
CA GLU A 174 -3.00 4.58 15.09
C GLU A 174 -2.04 3.45 14.68
N ILE A 175 -2.61 2.30 14.31
CA ILE A 175 -1.90 1.17 13.70
C ILE A 175 -2.63 0.85 12.40
N GLU A 176 -1.98 1.12 11.28
CA GLU A 176 -2.54 0.90 9.96
C GLU A 176 -2.36 -0.54 9.48
N TYR A 177 -3.15 -0.93 8.46
CA TYR A 177 -2.90 -2.19 7.79
C TYR A 177 -1.56 -2.12 7.03
N ASP A 178 -0.70 -3.12 7.27
CA ASP A 178 0.67 -3.16 6.75
C ASP A 178 1.46 -1.92 7.21
N GLN A 179 1.63 -1.78 8.53
CA GLN A 179 2.36 -0.69 9.21
C GLN A 179 3.81 -0.51 8.73
N ASP A 180 4.38 -1.54 8.11
CA ASP A 180 5.74 -1.58 7.58
C ASP A 180 5.81 -1.21 6.08
N ALA A 181 4.72 -0.73 5.47
CA ALA A 181 4.72 -0.32 4.07
C ALA A 181 5.76 0.76 3.77
N GLU A 182 5.90 1.72 4.68
CA GLU A 182 6.80 2.87 4.62
C GLU A 182 8.28 2.45 4.63
N LYS A 183 8.63 1.27 5.18
CA LYS A 183 10.00 0.71 5.13
C LYS A 183 10.49 0.43 3.71
N LEU A 184 9.58 0.27 2.73
CA LEU A 184 9.95 0.10 1.31
C LEU A 184 10.57 1.35 0.70
N ILE A 185 10.28 2.53 1.26
CA ILE A 185 10.70 3.82 0.71
C ILE A 185 11.64 4.60 1.64
N SER A 186 11.74 4.23 2.91
CA SER A 186 12.53 4.96 3.92
C SER A 186 14.04 5.04 3.65
N GLY A 187 14.58 4.15 2.80
CA GLY A 187 15.99 4.14 2.38
C GLY A 187 16.23 4.54 0.93
N LEU A 188 15.22 5.09 0.22
CA LEU A 188 15.37 5.50 -1.17
C LEU A 188 15.94 6.93 -1.26
N SER A 189 17.19 7.06 -1.68
CA SER A 189 17.73 8.31 -2.22
C SER A 189 17.52 8.39 -3.74
N VAL A 190 17.49 9.61 -4.29
CA VAL A 190 17.49 9.86 -5.74
C VAL A 190 18.73 10.69 -6.04
N ASN A 191 19.64 10.16 -6.86
CA ASN A 191 20.89 10.83 -7.20
C ASN A 191 20.89 11.19 -8.71
N TYR A 192 21.73 12.13 -9.12
CA TYR A 192 21.79 12.58 -10.52
C TYR A 192 22.59 11.64 -11.42
N ASP A 193 23.42 10.79 -10.82
CA ASP A 193 24.31 9.80 -11.42
C ASP A 193 23.78 8.35 -11.32
N ASP A 194 22.56 8.16 -10.81
CA ASP A 194 21.87 6.86 -10.76
C ASP A 194 21.83 6.19 -12.15
N GLU A 195 22.28 4.93 -12.27
CA GLU A 195 22.12 4.17 -13.52
C GLU A 195 20.65 3.86 -13.82
N ASP A 196 20.28 3.70 -15.10
CA ASP A 196 18.91 3.34 -15.53
C ASP A 196 18.31 2.16 -14.76
N VAL A 197 19.14 1.16 -14.41
CA VAL A 197 18.72 -0.03 -13.65
C VAL A 197 18.39 0.31 -12.20
N GLU A 198 19.11 1.25 -11.58
CA GLU A 198 18.82 1.73 -10.24
C GLU A 198 17.56 2.59 -10.24
N ILE A 199 17.37 3.44 -11.25
CA ILE A 199 16.14 4.22 -11.45
C ILE A 199 14.92 3.28 -11.60
N GLU A 200 15.02 2.20 -12.40
CA GLU A 200 13.97 1.20 -12.51
C GLU A 200 13.69 0.47 -11.17
N LEU A 201 14.73 0.14 -10.38
CA LEU A 201 14.59 -0.49 -9.07
C LEU A 201 13.90 0.44 -8.05
N LYS A 202 14.31 1.71 -7.99
CA LYS A 202 13.71 2.74 -7.12
C LYS A 202 12.23 2.94 -7.47
N ARG A 203 11.89 3.00 -8.77
CA ARG A 203 10.50 3.03 -9.26
C ARG A 203 9.70 1.79 -8.84
N ALA A 204 10.29 0.60 -8.89
CA ALA A 204 9.63 -0.64 -8.47
C ALA A 204 9.28 -0.65 -6.98
N HIS A 205 10.17 -0.16 -6.11
CA HIS A 205 9.89 -0.01 -4.67
C HIS A 205 8.74 0.97 -4.40
N VAL A 206 8.71 2.12 -5.09
CA VAL A 206 7.61 3.09 -4.99
C VAL A 206 6.28 2.48 -5.48
N ASP A 207 6.28 1.75 -6.59
CA ASP A 207 5.10 1.06 -7.14
C ASP A 207 4.60 -0.06 -6.19
N MET A 208 5.49 -0.77 -5.50
CA MET A 208 5.11 -1.69 -4.42
C MET A 208 4.45 -0.97 -3.23
N TYR A 209 5.02 0.15 -2.77
CA TYR A 209 4.45 0.98 -1.71
C TYR A 209 3.06 1.51 -2.07
N VAL A 210 2.87 2.02 -3.30
CA VAL A 210 1.57 2.48 -3.80
C VAL A 210 0.53 1.34 -3.82
N ARG A 211 0.91 0.09 -4.14
CA ARG A 211 -0.01 -1.05 -4.00
C ARG A 211 -0.43 -1.30 -2.56
N LYS A 212 0.51 -1.23 -1.60
CA LYS A 212 0.20 -1.37 -0.16
C LYS A 212 -0.77 -0.27 0.31
N LEU A 213 -0.57 0.99 -0.08
CA LEU A 213 -1.50 2.08 0.22
C LEU A 213 -2.90 1.87 -0.38
N ARG A 214 -3.00 1.37 -1.62
CA ARG A 214 -4.30 1.04 -2.25
C ARG A 214 -5.03 -0.08 -1.50
N GLU A 215 -4.30 -1.10 -1.05
CA GLU A 215 -4.84 -2.19 -0.22
C GLU A 215 -5.35 -1.66 1.13
N ARG A 216 -4.56 -0.81 1.80
CA ARG A 216 -4.91 -0.09 3.05
C ARG A 216 -6.19 0.73 2.87
N GLN A 217 -6.27 1.58 1.83
CA GLN A 217 -7.47 2.39 1.54
C GLN A 217 -8.70 1.54 1.22
N ARG A 218 -8.56 0.47 0.42
CA ARG A 218 -9.69 -0.43 0.13
C ARG A 218 -10.24 -1.08 1.41
N ARG A 219 -9.40 -1.39 2.41
CA ARG A 219 -9.88 -1.90 3.71
C ARG A 219 -10.69 -0.85 4.48
N LYS A 220 -10.24 0.41 4.51
CA LYS A 220 -11.01 1.55 5.08
C LYS A 220 -12.37 1.66 4.40
N ASN A 221 -12.40 1.60 3.06
CA ASN A 221 -13.64 1.64 2.28
C ASN A 221 -14.57 0.46 2.61
N ILE A 222 -14.09 -0.79 2.65
CA ILE A 222 -14.92 -1.97 3.00
C ILE A 222 -15.51 -1.84 4.42
N ALA A 223 -14.73 -1.37 5.38
CA ALA A 223 -15.21 -1.19 6.77
C ALA A 223 -16.35 -0.17 6.86
N ARG A 224 -16.28 0.91 6.07
CA ARG A 224 -17.28 1.97 5.96
C ARG A 224 -18.51 1.51 5.17
N ASP A 225 -18.32 1.01 3.96
CA ASP A 225 -19.39 0.61 3.02
C ASP A 225 -20.33 -0.43 3.64
N TYR A 226 -19.76 -1.46 4.29
CA TYR A 226 -20.53 -2.51 4.96
C TYR A 226 -20.94 -2.14 6.39
N ASN A 227 -20.70 -0.89 6.82
CA ASN A 227 -21.03 -0.36 8.14
C ASN A 227 -20.55 -1.27 9.29
N LEU A 228 -19.30 -1.75 9.19
CA LEU A 228 -18.75 -2.75 10.11
C LEU A 228 -18.45 -2.18 11.50
N VAL A 229 -18.18 -0.88 11.61
CA VAL A 229 -17.79 -0.22 12.86
C VAL A 229 -18.90 -0.30 13.94
N PRO A 230 -20.17 0.12 13.69
CA PRO A 230 -21.25 -0.07 14.67
C PRO A 230 -21.50 -1.53 15.06
N GLY A 231 -21.30 -2.47 14.12
CA GLY A 231 -21.42 -3.91 14.37
C GLY A 231 -20.31 -4.44 15.29
N PHE A 232 -19.07 -4.00 15.10
CA PHE A 232 -17.92 -4.29 15.96
C PHE A 232 -18.10 -3.72 17.37
N LEU A 233 -18.55 -2.46 17.47
CA LEU A 233 -18.88 -1.78 18.73
C LEU A 233 -20.16 -2.34 19.40
N GLY A 234 -20.82 -3.33 18.81
CA GLY A 234 -21.97 -4.04 19.39
C GLY A 234 -23.29 -3.26 19.37
N ARG A 235 -23.36 -2.08 18.72
CA ARG A 235 -24.56 -1.23 18.63
C ARG A 235 -25.75 -2.00 18.03
N ASP A 236 -25.49 -2.84 17.01
CA ASP A 236 -26.45 -3.77 16.37
C ASP A 236 -27.19 -4.73 17.30
N LYS A 237 -26.65 -5.04 18.48
CA LYS A 237 -27.31 -5.88 19.50
C LYS A 237 -28.19 -5.03 20.41
N LYS A 238 -27.68 -3.88 20.83
CA LYS A 238 -28.33 -2.94 21.76
C LYS A 238 -29.65 -2.40 21.18
N ASP A 239 -29.69 -2.15 19.87
CA ASP A 239 -30.90 -1.66 19.20
C ASP A 239 -31.94 -2.78 18.97
N LYS A 240 -31.49 -4.01 18.69
CA LYS A 240 -32.38 -5.19 18.60
C LYS A 240 -33.00 -5.60 19.94
N GLU A 241 -32.35 -5.26 21.05
CA GLU A 241 -32.91 -5.48 22.39
C GLU A 241 -33.95 -4.41 22.74
N LYS A 242 -33.77 -3.16 22.28
CA LYS A 242 -34.76 -2.07 22.41
C LYS A 242 -36.00 -2.27 21.53
N GLU A 243 -35.89 -2.92 20.37
CA GLU A 243 -37.03 -3.17 19.46
C GLU A 243 -38.01 -4.27 19.92
N LYS A 244 -37.79 -4.94 21.07
CA LYS A 244 -38.78 -5.88 21.63
C LYS A 244 -39.92 -5.10 22.33
N PRO A 245 -41.19 -5.21 21.87
CA PRO A 245 -42.29 -4.48 22.48
C PRO A 245 -42.71 -5.12 23.81
N GLY A 246 -42.28 -4.53 24.92
CA GLY A 246 -42.74 -4.87 26.26
C GLY A 246 -43.86 -3.95 26.73
N GLY A 247 -45.05 -4.52 26.96
CA GLY A 247 -46.01 -4.09 27.98
C GLY A 247 -46.45 -2.62 28.04
N LEU A 248 -47.64 -2.36 27.51
CA LEU A 248 -48.51 -1.22 27.82
C LEU A 248 -48.50 -0.82 29.32
N GLN A 249 -48.24 0.44 29.64
CA GLN A 249 -48.73 1.06 30.88
C GLN A 249 -49.09 2.54 30.64
N VAL A 250 -50.15 3.01 31.32
CA VAL A 250 -50.84 4.28 31.08
C VAL A 250 -51.02 5.00 32.41
N LEU A 251 -51.05 6.35 32.38
CA LEU A 251 -51.21 7.28 33.52
C LEU A 251 -49.94 7.44 34.39
N GLY A 252 -49.66 8.61 34.98
CA GLY A 252 -50.34 9.91 34.93
C GLY A 252 -49.39 11.03 35.34
N GLY A 253 -49.76 12.29 35.10
CA GLY A 253 -48.84 13.44 35.22
C GLY A 253 -48.71 14.05 36.61
N SER A 254 -47.61 14.77 36.83
CA SER A 254 -47.50 15.85 37.81
C SER A 254 -46.37 16.82 37.43
N VAL A 255 -46.61 18.09 37.74
CA VAL A 255 -45.73 19.27 37.60
C VAL A 255 -45.45 19.71 39.05
N PRO A 256 -44.22 20.10 39.47
CA PRO A 256 -43.87 21.53 39.36
C PRO A 256 -42.37 21.97 39.30
N THR A 257 -42.18 23.12 38.64
CA THR A 257 -41.31 24.27 38.97
C THR A 257 -39.79 24.16 39.26
N GLY A 258 -39.01 24.95 38.49
CA GLY A 258 -38.25 26.09 39.07
C GLY A 258 -36.71 26.14 38.89
N GLY A 259 -36.17 27.31 38.49
CA GLY A 259 -34.74 27.68 38.56
C GLY A 259 -33.97 27.63 37.22
N SER A 260 -33.87 28.68 36.39
CA SER A 260 -33.19 29.99 36.53
C SER A 260 -31.69 29.99 36.13
N GLY A 261 -31.30 30.87 35.18
CA GLY A 261 -29.90 31.18 34.77
C GLY A 261 -29.62 30.94 33.27
N ALA A 262 -30.02 31.83 32.34
CA ALA A 262 -29.36 33.09 31.94
C ALA A 262 -28.04 32.87 31.15
N CYS A 263 -28.05 33.01 29.80
CA CYS A 263 -27.56 34.17 29.00
C CYS A 263 -26.02 34.13 28.75
N SER A 264 -25.36 34.66 27.70
CA SER A 264 -25.64 35.34 26.42
C SER A 264 -24.31 35.37 25.60
N ALA A 265 -24.16 35.70 24.29
CA ALA A 265 -25.06 35.94 23.17
C ALA A 265 -24.31 35.94 21.80
N ALA A 266 -24.85 35.26 20.79
CA ALA A 266 -25.14 35.77 19.43
C ALA A 266 -24.19 36.77 18.73
N VAL A 267 -23.56 36.34 17.62
CA VAL A 267 -23.35 37.12 16.37
C VAL A 267 -23.37 36.12 15.18
N GLY A 268 -23.90 36.52 14.02
CA GLY A 268 -23.76 35.79 12.74
C GLY A 268 -23.59 36.80 11.60
N PRO A 269 -23.93 36.48 10.33
CA PRO A 269 -23.97 35.18 9.68
C PRO A 269 -23.02 35.11 8.45
N ALA A 270 -22.56 33.92 8.07
CA ALA A 270 -21.90 33.68 6.78
C ALA A 270 -22.71 32.66 5.98
N SER A 271 -23.25 33.09 4.84
CA SER A 271 -24.10 32.29 3.97
C SER A 271 -23.27 31.29 3.16
N THR A 272 -23.41 29.99 3.47
CA THR A 272 -22.90 28.91 2.61
C THR A 272 -24.04 27.95 2.27
N THR A 273 -24.20 27.68 0.98
CA THR A 273 -25.32 26.93 0.41
C THR A 273 -25.40 25.49 0.91
N THR A 274 -26.56 25.12 1.45
CA THR A 274 -26.89 23.77 1.90
C THR A 274 -27.15 22.83 0.72
N THR A 275 -26.18 22.01 0.34
CA THR A 275 -26.44 20.78 -0.42
C THR A 275 -26.78 19.64 0.54
N GLY A 276 -28.02 19.69 1.09
CA GLY A 276 -28.52 18.65 1.96
C GLY A 276 -28.55 17.29 1.26
N SER A 277 -27.82 16.31 1.79
CA SER A 277 -27.94 14.91 1.39
C SER A 277 -29.33 14.41 1.79
N VAL A 278 -30.25 14.37 0.81
CA VAL A 278 -31.59 13.82 0.99
C VAL A 278 -31.46 12.39 1.54
N PRO A 279 -32.11 12.05 2.68
CA PRO A 279 -32.15 10.68 3.15
C PRO A 279 -32.78 9.80 2.08
N ILE A 280 -32.04 8.84 1.54
CA ILE A 280 -32.56 7.88 0.58
C ILE A 280 -33.75 7.18 1.24
N PRO A 281 -34.98 7.23 0.67
CA PRO A 281 -36.14 6.60 1.28
C PRO A 281 -35.87 5.11 1.46
N SER A 282 -35.82 4.64 2.71
CA SER A 282 -35.63 3.22 2.96
C SER A 282 -36.86 2.48 2.43
N THR A 283 -36.67 1.73 1.35
CA THR A 283 -37.72 0.87 0.79
C THR A 283 -38.15 -0.12 1.88
N PRO A 284 -39.46 -0.37 2.05
CA PRO A 284 -39.94 -1.23 3.13
C PRO A 284 -39.28 -2.61 3.02
N LYS A 285 -38.44 -2.95 4.02
CA LYS A 285 -37.56 -4.13 4.00
C LYS A 285 -38.39 -5.39 3.75
N ARG A 286 -38.35 -5.91 2.52
CA ARG A 286 -38.96 -7.19 2.15
C ARG A 286 -38.46 -8.26 3.11
N LYS A 287 -39.37 -9.06 3.70
CA LYS A 287 -38.98 -10.14 4.62
C LYS A 287 -38.13 -11.17 3.87
N ILE A 288 -36.82 -11.09 4.06
CA ILE A 288 -35.84 -11.98 3.43
C ILE A 288 -36.14 -13.43 3.83
N THR A 289 -36.40 -14.26 2.82
CA THR A 289 -36.71 -15.69 2.93
C THR A 289 -35.51 -16.49 3.44
N LYS A 290 -35.76 -17.73 3.90
CA LYS A 290 -34.68 -18.63 4.36
C LYS A 290 -33.64 -18.90 3.25
N GLU A 291 -34.10 -19.12 2.03
CA GLU A 291 -33.26 -19.39 0.86
C GLU A 291 -32.39 -18.17 0.48
N GLU A 292 -32.95 -16.97 0.51
CA GLU A 292 -32.19 -15.74 0.24
C GLU A 292 -31.10 -15.51 1.29
N LYS A 293 -31.39 -15.77 2.59
CA LYS A 293 -30.38 -15.68 3.65
C LYS A 293 -29.22 -16.65 3.42
N GLU A 294 -29.52 -17.90 3.09
CA GLU A 294 -28.50 -18.90 2.80
C GLU A 294 -27.67 -18.53 1.56
N GLN A 295 -28.32 -18.04 0.51
CA GLN A 295 -27.63 -17.59 -0.69
C GLN A 295 -26.74 -16.35 -0.45
N ARG A 296 -27.19 -15.42 0.39
CA ARG A 296 -26.40 -14.24 0.80
C ARG A 296 -25.18 -14.63 1.64
N VAL A 297 -25.28 -15.68 2.46
CA VAL A 297 -24.14 -16.28 3.16
C VAL A 297 -23.14 -16.90 2.16
N ARG A 298 -23.61 -17.66 1.16
CA ARG A 298 -22.74 -18.24 0.13
C ARG A 298 -21.99 -17.18 -0.70
N LEU A 299 -22.59 -16.02 -0.93
CA LEU A 299 -22.01 -14.93 -1.70
C LEU A 299 -21.15 -13.95 -0.87
N ARG A 300 -21.06 -14.13 0.45
CA ARG A 300 -20.37 -13.19 1.37
C ARG A 300 -18.91 -12.93 1.03
N ALA A 301 -18.23 -13.87 0.35
CA ALA A 301 -16.85 -13.67 -0.10
C ALA A 301 -16.72 -12.53 -1.15
N LEU A 302 -17.75 -12.26 -1.95
CA LEU A 302 -17.74 -11.19 -2.95
C LEU A 302 -17.67 -9.79 -2.31
N CYS A 303 -18.07 -9.65 -1.04
CA CYS A 303 -17.96 -8.41 -0.28
C CYS A 303 -16.51 -7.93 -0.06
N GLN A 304 -15.50 -8.75 -0.37
CA GLN A 304 -14.08 -8.36 -0.35
C GLN A 304 -13.64 -7.62 -1.63
N PHE A 305 -14.47 -7.64 -2.67
CA PHE A 305 -14.15 -7.20 -4.03
C PHE A 305 -15.19 -6.24 -4.64
N MET A 306 -16.26 -5.92 -3.91
CA MET A 306 -17.37 -5.08 -4.36
C MET A 306 -17.72 -4.07 -3.26
N ALA A 307 -18.14 -2.86 -3.64
CA ALA A 307 -18.73 -1.92 -2.68
C ALA A 307 -20.09 -2.46 -2.21
N HIS A 308 -20.51 -2.08 -0.99
CA HIS A 308 -21.75 -2.60 -0.40
C HIS A 308 -22.98 -2.40 -1.31
N ARG A 309 -23.11 -1.21 -1.91
CA ARG A 309 -24.18 -0.88 -2.85
C ARG A 309 -24.21 -1.81 -4.06
N GLU A 310 -23.05 -2.08 -4.66
CA GLU A 310 -22.91 -2.94 -5.83
C GLU A 310 -23.28 -4.39 -5.49
N PHE A 311 -22.89 -4.85 -4.30
CA PHE A 311 -23.23 -6.19 -3.81
C PHE A 311 -24.74 -6.36 -3.58
N GLU A 312 -25.42 -5.37 -2.97
CA GLU A 312 -26.87 -5.41 -2.81
C GLU A 312 -27.59 -5.38 -4.17
N GLU A 313 -27.13 -4.55 -5.12
CA GLU A 313 -27.70 -4.48 -6.47
C GLU A 313 -27.49 -5.80 -7.24
N PHE A 314 -26.31 -6.40 -7.17
CA PHE A 314 -26.03 -7.73 -7.72
C PHE A 314 -26.95 -8.80 -7.11
N PHE A 315 -27.15 -8.76 -5.79
CA PHE A 315 -28.01 -9.72 -5.09
C PHE A 315 -29.49 -9.60 -5.53
N GLU A 316 -30.03 -8.37 -5.60
CA GLU A 316 -31.38 -8.11 -6.07
C GLU A 316 -31.56 -8.48 -7.56
N ASN A 317 -30.58 -8.15 -8.42
CA ASN A 317 -30.61 -8.52 -9.84
C ASN A 317 -30.63 -10.04 -10.05
N MET A 318 -29.81 -10.79 -9.30
CA MET A 318 -29.80 -12.26 -9.33
C MET A 318 -31.12 -12.86 -8.79
N HIS A 319 -31.75 -12.26 -7.78
CA HIS A 319 -33.08 -12.68 -7.34
C HIS A 319 -34.13 -12.41 -8.44
N LYS A 320 -34.13 -11.21 -9.00
CA LYS A 320 -35.03 -10.78 -10.10
C LYS A 320 -34.89 -11.70 -11.31
N GLU A 321 -33.67 -12.09 -11.67
CA GLU A 321 -33.39 -13.09 -12.71
C GLU A 321 -34.05 -14.45 -12.39
N ARG A 322 -33.92 -14.96 -11.16
CA ARG A 322 -34.56 -16.22 -10.76
C ARG A 322 -36.09 -16.16 -10.88
N VAL A 323 -36.70 -15.07 -10.44
CA VAL A 323 -38.15 -14.83 -10.55
C VAL A 323 -38.58 -14.76 -12.01
N LEU A 324 -37.87 -14.00 -12.85
CA LEU A 324 -38.14 -13.91 -14.28
C LEU A 324 -38.00 -15.28 -14.98
N ARG A 325 -36.94 -16.05 -14.70
CA ARG A 325 -36.78 -17.41 -15.23
C ARG A 325 -37.89 -18.36 -14.77
N ALA A 326 -38.39 -18.22 -13.54
CA ALA A 326 -39.55 -18.99 -13.08
C ALA A 326 -40.83 -18.60 -13.85
N LYS A 327 -41.09 -17.29 -14.01
CA LYS A 327 -42.25 -16.78 -14.76
C LYS A 327 -42.20 -17.15 -16.24
N VAL A 328 -41.03 -17.13 -16.88
CA VAL A 328 -40.86 -17.61 -18.26
C VAL A 328 -41.22 -19.09 -18.39
N ARG A 329 -40.76 -19.96 -17.46
CA ARG A 329 -41.13 -21.39 -17.46
C ARG A 329 -42.62 -21.62 -17.21
N GLU A 330 -43.26 -20.80 -16.40
CA GLU A 330 -44.70 -20.78 -16.15
C GLU A 330 -45.48 -20.41 -17.43
N LEU A 331 -45.14 -19.29 -18.07
CA LEU A 331 -45.76 -18.84 -19.33
C LEU A 331 -45.55 -19.86 -20.48
N GLN A 332 -44.36 -20.48 -20.56
CA GLN A 332 -44.09 -21.58 -21.51
C GLN A 332 -44.87 -22.85 -21.19
N ARG A 333 -45.28 -23.07 -19.93
CA ARG A 333 -46.19 -24.17 -19.55
C ARG A 333 -47.61 -23.86 -20.00
N TYR A 334 -48.09 -22.63 -19.80
CA TYR A 334 -49.41 -22.20 -20.27
C TYR A 334 -49.54 -22.39 -21.78
N ARG A 335 -48.58 -21.86 -22.56
CA ARG A 335 -48.55 -22.03 -24.03
C ARG A 335 -48.58 -23.49 -24.46
N ARG A 336 -47.83 -24.39 -23.80
CA ARG A 336 -47.84 -25.84 -24.10
C ARG A 336 -49.14 -26.55 -23.72
N ASN A 337 -49.99 -25.96 -22.87
CA ASN A 337 -51.29 -26.50 -22.51
C ASN A 337 -52.45 -25.78 -23.23
N GLY A 338 -52.16 -25.06 -24.33
CA GLY A 338 -53.17 -24.41 -25.17
C GLY A 338 -53.70 -23.07 -24.64
N ILE A 339 -53.18 -22.57 -23.53
CA ILE A 339 -53.57 -21.26 -22.98
C ILE A 339 -52.99 -20.15 -23.84
N THR A 340 -53.84 -19.25 -24.30
CA THR A 340 -53.43 -18.17 -25.23
C THR A 340 -53.55 -16.78 -24.62
N ARG A 341 -54.41 -16.61 -23.60
CA ARG A 341 -54.62 -15.36 -22.87
C ARG A 341 -54.15 -15.46 -21.42
N LEU A 342 -53.83 -14.33 -20.80
CA LEU A 342 -53.38 -14.28 -19.40
C LEU A 342 -54.52 -14.53 -18.40
N GLU A 343 -55.75 -14.14 -18.74
CA GLU A 343 -56.95 -14.32 -17.90
C GLU A 343 -57.24 -15.81 -17.64
N GLU A 344 -57.11 -16.63 -18.68
CA GLU A 344 -57.27 -18.10 -18.66
C GLU A 344 -56.30 -18.81 -17.68
N SER A 345 -55.18 -18.18 -17.29
CA SER A 345 -54.16 -18.85 -16.46
C SER A 345 -54.61 -19.10 -15.03
N ALA A 346 -55.50 -18.26 -14.49
CA ALA A 346 -55.98 -18.39 -13.11
C ALA A 346 -56.83 -19.66 -12.92
N GLU A 347 -57.72 -19.95 -13.87
CA GLU A 347 -58.55 -21.16 -13.87
C GLU A 347 -57.70 -22.42 -14.05
N TYR A 348 -56.70 -22.37 -14.94
CA TYR A 348 -55.76 -23.47 -15.15
C TYR A 348 -54.96 -23.80 -13.89
N GLU A 349 -54.36 -22.81 -13.22
CA GLU A 349 -53.59 -23.07 -11.99
C GLU A 349 -54.51 -23.53 -10.84
N ALA A 350 -55.74 -23.01 -10.72
CA ALA A 350 -56.72 -23.54 -9.77
C ALA A 350 -57.08 -25.01 -10.04
N ALA A 351 -57.31 -25.37 -11.30
CA ALA A 351 -57.59 -26.74 -11.72
C ALA A 351 -56.36 -27.67 -11.54
N ARG A 352 -55.15 -27.18 -11.81
CA ARG A 352 -53.88 -27.88 -11.61
C ARG A 352 -53.63 -28.13 -10.12
N HIS A 353 -53.72 -27.10 -9.27
CA HIS A 353 -53.53 -27.22 -7.83
C HIS A 353 -54.54 -28.20 -7.20
N LYS A 354 -55.80 -28.16 -7.63
CA LYS A 354 -56.83 -29.15 -7.24
C LYS A 354 -56.47 -30.58 -7.67
N ARG A 355 -55.75 -30.75 -8.79
CA ARG A 355 -55.26 -32.05 -9.30
C ARG A 355 -54.02 -32.55 -8.54
N GLU A 356 -53.07 -31.66 -8.24
CA GLU A 356 -51.88 -31.96 -7.42
C GLU A 356 -52.27 -32.33 -5.98
N LYS A 357 -53.12 -31.53 -5.31
CA LYS A 357 -53.62 -31.84 -3.95
C LYS A 357 -54.38 -33.18 -3.87
N ARG A 358 -55.11 -33.56 -4.92
CA ARG A 358 -55.74 -34.90 -5.02
C ARG A 358 -54.70 -36.02 -5.15
N LYS A 359 -53.61 -35.79 -5.88
CA LYS A 359 -52.51 -36.76 -6.05
C LYS A 359 -51.71 -36.92 -4.75
N GLU A 360 -51.42 -35.81 -4.06
CA GLU A 360 -50.75 -35.79 -2.77
C GLU A 360 -51.55 -36.53 -1.69
N ASN A 361 -52.83 -36.22 -1.53
CA ASN A 361 -53.72 -36.97 -0.62
C ASN A 361 -53.75 -38.47 -0.95
N LYS A 362 -53.74 -38.86 -2.23
CA LYS A 362 -53.70 -40.28 -2.65
C LYS A 362 -52.37 -40.94 -2.26
N ASN A 363 -51.24 -40.25 -2.39
CA ASN A 363 -49.93 -40.73 -1.95
C ASN A 363 -49.84 -40.88 -0.42
N VAL A 364 -50.38 -39.92 0.35
CA VAL A 364 -50.42 -40.02 1.82
C VAL A 364 -51.27 -41.21 2.28
N VAL A 365 -52.43 -41.45 1.64
CA VAL A 365 -53.27 -42.63 1.94
C VAL A 365 -52.59 -43.94 1.54
N ALA A 366 -51.83 -43.97 0.43
CA ALA A 366 -51.03 -45.15 0.06
C ALA A 366 -49.90 -45.41 1.06
N SER A 367 -49.14 -44.38 1.45
CA SER A 367 -48.04 -44.51 2.43
C SER A 367 -48.53 -44.93 3.82
N LYS A 368 -49.78 -44.60 4.19
CA LYS A 368 -50.40 -45.00 5.46
C LYS A 368 -51.01 -46.42 5.45
N ARG A 369 -51.05 -47.08 4.29
CA ARG A 369 -51.49 -48.49 4.13
C ARG A 369 -50.33 -49.50 4.03
N GLY A 370 -49.09 -49.05 3.90
CA GLY A 370 -47.90 -49.92 3.80
C GLY A 370 -47.28 -50.34 5.14
N GLY A 371 -48.00 -50.19 6.26
CA GLY A 371 -47.45 -50.23 7.62
C GLY A 371 -48.02 -51.33 8.53
N SER A 372 -48.26 -52.55 8.04
CA SER A 372 -48.61 -53.71 8.89
C SER A 372 -48.49 -55.05 8.15
N GLY A 373 -47.70 -55.98 8.70
CA GLY A 373 -47.55 -57.37 8.22
C GLY A 373 -46.11 -57.71 7.82
N GLY A 374 -45.45 -58.64 8.52
CA GLY A 374 -44.07 -59.04 8.27
C GLY A 374 -43.81 -60.53 8.50
N ALA A 375 -42.59 -60.98 8.14
CA ALA A 375 -42.05 -62.35 8.20
C ALA A 375 -42.79 -63.41 7.34
N GLY A 376 -42.13 -64.41 6.73
CA GLY A 376 -40.70 -64.73 6.64
C GLY A 376 -40.52 -66.14 6.01
N LEU A 377 -39.26 -66.58 5.81
CA LEU A 377 -38.84 -67.91 5.29
C LEU A 377 -39.10 -68.13 3.78
N GLY A 378 -38.24 -68.82 3.00
CA GLY A 378 -36.88 -69.29 3.28
C GLY A 378 -36.28 -70.12 2.12
N SER A 379 -34.97 -69.95 1.88
CA SER A 379 -34.00 -70.85 1.22
C SER A 379 -34.25 -71.47 -0.17
N GLY A 380 -33.31 -71.22 -1.09
CA GLY A 380 -33.09 -71.99 -2.32
C GLY A 380 -31.68 -71.72 -2.89
N LEU A 381 -30.80 -72.73 -2.89
CA LEU A 381 -29.38 -72.65 -3.26
C LEU A 381 -29.15 -72.68 -4.79
N GLY A 382 -28.07 -72.09 -5.30
CA GLY A 382 -27.65 -72.24 -6.71
C GLY A 382 -26.39 -71.46 -7.11
N LEU A 383 -25.29 -72.18 -7.39
CA LEU A 383 -23.93 -71.69 -7.68
C LEU A 383 -23.75 -70.91 -9.01
N GLY A 384 -22.63 -70.16 -9.09
CA GLY A 384 -21.97 -69.66 -10.33
C GLY A 384 -22.17 -68.15 -10.54
N GLY A 385 -21.18 -67.25 -10.47
CA GLY A 385 -19.80 -67.30 -10.99
C GLY A 385 -19.77 -66.61 -12.37
N GLY A 386 -19.01 -65.55 -12.66
CA GLY A 386 -18.08 -64.73 -11.87
C GLY A 386 -17.59 -63.52 -12.71
N GLY A 387 -16.66 -62.70 -12.18
CA GLY A 387 -16.08 -61.51 -12.85
C GLY A 387 -16.86 -60.22 -12.56
N ALA A 388 -16.44 -59.25 -11.73
CA ALA A 388 -15.15 -58.59 -11.42
C ALA A 388 -14.94 -57.26 -12.18
N GLY A 389 -14.65 -56.18 -11.41
CA GLY A 389 -14.50 -54.79 -11.85
C GLY A 389 -15.76 -53.94 -11.63
N GLY A 390 -15.95 -53.13 -10.59
CA GLY A 390 -14.99 -52.59 -9.61
C GLY A 390 -14.19 -51.44 -10.23
N GLY A 391 -14.39 -50.16 -9.91
CA GLY A 391 -15.23 -49.41 -8.98
C GLY A 391 -15.16 -47.94 -9.42
N GLY A 392 -15.91 -46.98 -8.89
CA GLY A 392 -16.48 -46.91 -7.54
C GLY A 392 -15.98 -45.64 -6.86
N GLY A 393 -16.33 -44.47 -7.41
CA GLY A 393 -15.97 -43.19 -6.79
C GLY A 393 -16.76 -42.95 -5.49
N VAL A 394 -16.11 -42.38 -4.47
CA VAL A 394 -16.76 -42.01 -3.20
C VAL A 394 -16.31 -40.62 -2.77
N THR A 395 -17.29 -39.75 -2.52
CA THR A 395 -17.14 -38.45 -1.87
C THR A 395 -17.71 -38.49 -0.45
N VAL A 396 -16.87 -38.40 0.58
CA VAL A 396 -17.16 -37.95 1.98
C VAL A 396 -15.80 -37.55 2.57
N GLY A 397 -15.61 -36.51 3.40
CA GLY A 397 -16.49 -35.46 3.94
C GLY A 397 -15.69 -34.53 4.87
N LEU A 398 -16.34 -33.50 5.43
CA LEU A 398 -15.72 -32.51 6.33
C LEU A 398 -15.44 -33.07 7.74
N GLY A 399 -14.40 -32.59 8.42
CA GLY A 399 -14.19 -32.90 9.84
C GLY A 399 -13.04 -32.16 10.54
N VAL A 400 -13.41 -31.15 11.36
CA VAL A 400 -12.71 -30.63 12.55
C VAL A 400 -11.39 -29.87 12.34
N GLY A 401 -11.28 -28.71 13.00
CA GLY A 401 -10.06 -27.90 13.05
C GLY A 401 -9.17 -28.26 14.23
N GLY A 402 -7.86 -28.09 14.04
CA GLY A 402 -6.89 -27.92 15.12
C GLY A 402 -6.27 -26.54 14.99
N GLY A 403 -6.16 -25.79 16.09
CA GLY A 403 -5.36 -24.57 16.11
C GLY A 403 -3.90 -24.94 15.89
N ILE A 404 -3.31 -24.46 14.81
CA ILE A 404 -1.86 -24.53 14.62
C ILE A 404 -1.26 -23.56 15.64
N LYS A 405 -0.55 -24.09 16.64
CA LYS A 405 0.37 -23.29 17.43
C LYS A 405 1.42 -22.72 16.48
N GLU A 406 1.70 -21.43 16.58
CA GLU A 406 2.95 -20.89 16.09
C GLU A 406 4.07 -21.48 16.94
N GLU A 407 4.66 -22.57 16.46
CA GLU A 407 6.03 -22.95 16.84
C GLU A 407 6.95 -22.31 15.80
N SER A 408 7.78 -21.37 16.25
CA SER A 408 8.70 -20.63 15.39
C SER A 408 9.65 -21.58 14.67
N LYS A 409 9.58 -21.61 13.34
CA LYS A 409 10.49 -22.35 12.46
C LYS A 409 11.79 -21.57 12.23
N ASP A 410 12.42 -21.15 13.33
CA ASP A 410 13.64 -20.35 13.32
C ASP A 410 14.83 -21.20 12.84
N GLY A 411 14.97 -21.36 11.52
CA GLY A 411 16.05 -22.14 10.90
C GLY A 411 15.78 -22.72 9.51
N GLU A 412 14.53 -22.80 9.02
CA GLU A 412 14.26 -23.47 7.72
C GLU A 412 14.86 -22.73 6.51
N PHE A 413 15.11 -21.41 6.65
CA PHE A 413 15.65 -20.55 5.59
C PHE A 413 16.90 -19.76 5.99
N ALA A 414 17.55 -20.08 7.10
CA ALA A 414 18.63 -19.26 7.70
C ALA A 414 19.78 -18.87 6.74
N ALA A 415 20.04 -19.67 5.70
CA ALA A 415 21.05 -19.39 4.66
C ALA A 415 20.65 -18.25 3.69
N ILE A 416 19.37 -17.90 3.59
CA ILE A 416 18.85 -16.89 2.65
C ILE A 416 17.92 -15.83 3.30
N GLU A 417 17.50 -16.05 4.54
CA GLU A 417 16.53 -15.21 5.27
C GLU A 417 16.99 -13.76 5.45
N ASN A 418 18.26 -13.56 5.81
CA ASN A 418 18.85 -12.23 5.97
C ASN A 418 19.33 -11.58 4.65
N LEU A 419 19.00 -12.16 3.49
CA LEU A 419 19.46 -11.65 2.19
C LEU A 419 18.41 -10.76 1.51
N THR A 420 18.88 -9.69 0.88
CA THR A 420 18.05 -8.73 0.15
C THR A 420 17.10 -9.41 -0.84
N GLY A 421 15.81 -9.10 -0.74
CA GLY A 421 14.76 -9.66 -1.58
C GLY A 421 14.15 -10.97 -1.08
N PHE A 422 14.56 -11.51 0.08
CA PHE A 422 13.93 -12.70 0.68
C PHE A 422 12.41 -12.55 0.85
N GLU A 423 11.95 -11.38 1.30
CA GLU A 423 10.52 -11.08 1.48
C GLU A 423 9.70 -10.96 0.19
N LEU A 424 10.37 -10.96 -0.97
CA LEU A 424 9.71 -10.92 -2.28
C LEU A 424 9.47 -12.34 -2.85
N LEU A 425 9.94 -13.38 -2.15
CA LEU A 425 9.77 -14.77 -2.51
C LEU A 425 8.51 -15.36 -1.86
N SER A 426 7.70 -16.08 -2.64
CA SER A 426 6.72 -17.01 -2.05
C SER A 426 7.41 -18.17 -1.34
N ASP A 427 6.74 -18.86 -0.42
CA ASP A 427 7.34 -19.98 0.35
C ASP A 427 7.94 -21.07 -0.55
N ARG A 428 7.29 -21.35 -1.69
CA ARG A 428 7.79 -22.29 -2.72
C ARG A 428 9.09 -21.81 -3.36
N GLU A 429 9.26 -20.50 -3.52
CA GLU A 429 10.46 -19.87 -4.06
C GLU A 429 11.57 -19.76 -2.99
N LYS A 430 11.22 -19.53 -1.72
CA LYS A 430 12.15 -19.63 -0.58
C LYS A 430 12.77 -21.03 -0.52
N VAL A 431 11.96 -22.09 -0.60
CA VAL A 431 12.42 -23.49 -0.71
C VAL A 431 13.28 -23.72 -1.96
N LEU A 432 12.87 -23.22 -3.13
CA LEU A 432 13.66 -23.35 -4.36
C LEU A 432 15.05 -22.70 -4.22
N CYS A 433 15.11 -21.45 -3.78
CA CYS A 433 16.35 -20.67 -3.60
C CYS A 433 17.32 -21.38 -2.64
N ASN A 434 16.81 -21.85 -1.50
CA ASN A 434 17.58 -22.63 -0.54
C ASN A 434 18.15 -23.92 -1.19
N SER A 435 17.31 -24.67 -1.92
CA SER A 435 17.71 -25.91 -2.63
C SER A 435 18.64 -25.71 -3.85
N LEU A 436 18.84 -24.46 -4.28
CA LEU A 436 19.73 -24.06 -5.36
C LEU A 436 20.99 -23.35 -4.84
N ASN A 437 21.06 -23.08 -3.52
CA ASN A 437 22.03 -22.17 -2.90
C ASN A 437 22.13 -20.82 -3.66
N LEU A 438 20.98 -20.30 -4.08
CA LEU A 438 20.86 -19.09 -4.91
C LEU A 438 20.22 -17.98 -4.07
N SER A 439 20.87 -16.81 -3.99
CA SER A 439 20.33 -15.70 -3.20
C SER A 439 19.00 -15.18 -3.80
N PRO A 440 18.08 -14.65 -2.96
CA PRO A 440 16.79 -14.14 -3.42
C PRO A 440 16.90 -13.11 -4.55
N THR A 441 17.81 -12.13 -4.43
CA THR A 441 18.08 -11.15 -5.49
C THR A 441 18.45 -11.82 -6.82
N ARG A 442 19.36 -12.79 -6.81
CA ARG A 442 19.80 -13.49 -8.03
C ARG A 442 18.65 -14.27 -8.66
N TYR A 443 17.88 -15.00 -7.85
CA TYR A 443 16.69 -15.69 -8.36
C TYR A 443 15.68 -14.72 -8.98
N LEU A 444 15.39 -13.59 -8.32
CA LEU A 444 14.45 -12.58 -8.82
C LEU A 444 14.92 -11.96 -10.13
N THR A 445 16.20 -11.59 -10.27
CA THR A 445 16.77 -11.12 -11.55
C THR A 445 16.53 -12.14 -12.67
N VAL A 446 16.79 -13.42 -12.40
CA VAL A 446 16.61 -14.50 -13.38
C VAL A 446 15.14 -14.73 -13.72
N LYS A 447 14.25 -14.77 -12.71
CA LYS A 447 12.80 -14.89 -12.89
C LYS A 447 12.27 -13.76 -13.78
N THR A 448 12.67 -12.52 -13.50
CA THR A 448 12.28 -11.34 -14.27
C THR A 448 12.74 -11.43 -15.73
N ILE A 449 13.99 -11.81 -15.99
CA ILE A 449 14.49 -11.98 -17.37
C ILE A 449 13.74 -13.08 -18.11
N ILE A 450 13.55 -14.26 -17.50
CA ILE A 450 12.87 -15.40 -18.13
C ILE A 450 11.40 -15.07 -18.45
N ILE A 451 10.69 -14.42 -17.52
CA ILE A 451 9.28 -14.02 -17.73
C ILE A 451 9.18 -12.92 -18.80
N LYS A 452 10.05 -11.90 -18.76
CA LYS A 452 10.10 -10.83 -19.77
C LYS A 452 10.34 -11.39 -21.17
N ASP A 453 11.32 -12.28 -21.34
CA ASP A 453 11.60 -12.95 -22.61
C ASP A 453 10.43 -13.82 -23.10
N HIS A 454 9.77 -14.55 -22.20
CA HIS A 454 8.61 -15.37 -22.55
C HIS A 454 7.42 -14.52 -23.00
N LEU A 455 7.16 -13.38 -22.33
CA LEU A 455 6.12 -12.43 -22.72
C LEU A 455 6.43 -11.76 -24.07
N GLN A 456 7.67 -11.32 -24.29
CA GLN A 456 8.11 -10.74 -25.58
C GLN A 456 7.93 -11.73 -26.73
N LYS A 457 8.35 -12.99 -26.55
CA LYS A 457 8.13 -14.06 -27.56
C LYS A 457 6.65 -14.27 -27.87
N ARG A 458 5.77 -14.28 -26.87
CA ARG A 458 4.31 -14.38 -27.09
C ARG A 458 3.71 -13.19 -27.84
N GLN A 459 4.39 -12.06 -27.86
CA GLN A 459 4.03 -10.85 -28.63
C GLN A 459 4.70 -10.80 -30.02
N GLY A 460 5.44 -11.83 -30.42
CA GLY A 460 6.22 -11.84 -31.67
C GLY A 460 7.49 -10.98 -31.65
N ILE A 461 7.88 -10.46 -30.48
CA ILE A 461 9.06 -9.61 -30.31
C ILE A 461 10.30 -10.50 -30.09
N PRO A 462 11.39 -10.31 -30.85
CA PRO A 462 12.64 -11.05 -30.64
C PRO A 462 13.26 -10.75 -29.28
N ALA A 463 13.17 -11.69 -28.34
CA ALA A 463 13.84 -11.61 -27.05
C ALA A 463 15.38 -11.63 -27.21
N LYS A 464 16.07 -10.61 -26.69
CA LYS A 464 17.53 -10.45 -26.77
C LYS A 464 18.21 -10.36 -25.38
N SER A 465 17.49 -10.61 -24.29
CA SER A 465 18.03 -10.44 -22.94
C SER A 465 19.21 -11.38 -22.68
N ARG A 466 20.32 -10.83 -22.19
CA ARG A 466 21.48 -11.62 -21.76
C ARG A 466 21.22 -12.17 -20.36
N LEU A 467 21.27 -13.49 -20.21
CA LEU A 467 21.20 -14.11 -18.88
C LEU A 467 22.50 -13.87 -18.08
N PRO A 468 22.42 -13.72 -16.74
CA PRO A 468 23.58 -13.51 -15.89
C PRO A 468 24.64 -14.63 -15.98
N GLY A 469 25.92 -14.28 -15.85
CA GLY A 469 27.04 -15.22 -16.03
C GLY A 469 27.15 -16.32 -14.97
N TYR A 470 26.56 -16.14 -13.79
CA TYR A 470 26.53 -17.15 -12.71
C TYR A 470 25.56 -18.31 -12.99
N LEU A 471 24.87 -18.29 -14.12
CA LEU A 471 23.68 -19.09 -14.38
C LEU A 471 24.00 -20.25 -15.33
N ASP A 472 24.43 -21.37 -14.76
CA ASP A 472 24.76 -22.56 -15.54
C ASP A 472 23.53 -23.25 -16.18
N LYS A 473 23.77 -24.27 -17.00
CA LYS A 473 22.71 -25.02 -17.70
C LYS A 473 21.76 -25.77 -16.75
N VAL A 474 22.21 -26.15 -15.55
CA VAL A 474 21.45 -26.92 -14.55
C VAL A 474 20.54 -25.99 -13.75
N LEU A 475 21.09 -24.89 -13.21
CA LEU A 475 20.36 -23.79 -12.58
C LEU A 475 19.27 -23.26 -13.52
N LYS A 476 19.62 -22.98 -14.79
CA LYS A 476 18.66 -22.54 -15.81
C LYS A 476 17.50 -23.52 -15.96
N LYS A 477 17.80 -24.81 -16.09
CA LYS A 477 16.79 -25.85 -16.29
C LYS A 477 15.88 -25.97 -15.06
N ARG A 478 16.43 -26.01 -13.84
CA ARG A 478 15.64 -26.11 -12.60
C ARG A 478 14.70 -24.91 -12.43
N ILE A 479 15.17 -23.68 -12.66
CA ILE A 479 14.33 -22.48 -12.58
C ILE A 479 13.25 -22.47 -13.67
N LEU A 480 13.58 -22.82 -14.91
CA LEU A 480 12.61 -22.87 -16.01
C LEU A 480 11.51 -23.93 -15.76
N THR A 481 11.89 -25.12 -15.27
CA THR A 481 10.94 -26.16 -14.85
C THR A 481 10.01 -25.65 -13.74
N PHE A 482 10.57 -25.05 -12.68
CA PHE A 482 9.77 -24.50 -11.58
C PHE A 482 8.77 -23.42 -12.03
N LEU A 483 9.19 -22.49 -12.90
CA LEU A 483 8.32 -21.45 -13.43
C LEU A 483 7.21 -22.02 -14.33
N THR A 484 7.50 -23.11 -15.04
CA THR A 484 6.52 -23.84 -15.85
C THR A 484 5.49 -24.57 -14.97
N GLU A 485 5.94 -25.31 -13.97
CA GLU A 485 5.09 -26.06 -13.03
C GLU A 485 4.26 -25.14 -12.13
N SER A 486 4.79 -23.95 -11.81
CA SER A 486 4.09 -22.90 -11.08
C SER A 486 3.17 -22.03 -11.97
N GLY A 487 3.10 -22.31 -13.28
CA GLY A 487 2.19 -21.62 -14.20
C GLY A 487 2.59 -20.21 -14.65
N TRP A 488 3.82 -19.76 -14.35
CA TRP A 488 4.33 -18.45 -14.79
C TRP A 488 4.66 -18.39 -16.28
N ILE A 489 4.99 -19.53 -16.89
CA ILE A 489 5.31 -19.68 -18.32
C ILE A 489 4.67 -20.95 -18.89
N SER A 490 4.26 -20.90 -20.17
CA SER A 490 3.70 -22.08 -20.87
C SER A 490 4.79 -22.99 -21.42
N ARG A 491 4.50 -24.29 -21.53
CA ARG A 491 5.35 -25.27 -22.26
C ARG A 491 5.39 -24.99 -23.76
N ASP A 492 4.31 -24.44 -24.31
CA ASP A 492 4.08 -24.38 -25.76
C ASP A 492 4.51 -23.04 -26.36
N ALA A 493 5.81 -22.75 -26.24
CA ALA A 493 6.48 -21.62 -26.90
C ALA A 493 7.84 -22.06 -27.46
N SER A 494 7.79 -23.06 -28.35
CA SER A 494 8.90 -23.50 -29.20
C SER A 494 8.93 -22.70 -30.49
#